data_AF-A0A7W7CNP1-F1
#
_entry.id   AF-A0A7W7CNP1-F1
#
_cell.length_a   1.000
_cell.length_b   1.000
_cell.length_c   1.000
_cell.angle_alpha   90.00
_cell.angle_beta   90.00
_cell.angle_gamma   90.00
#
_symmetry.space_group_name_H-M   'P 1'
#
loop_
_entity.id
_entity.type
_entity.pdbx_description
1 polymer ?
#
loop_
_entity_poly.entity_id
_entity_poly.type
_entity_poly.pdbx_seq_one_letter_code
_entity_poly.pdbx_strand_id
1 'polypeptide(L)'
;MSTDLPGWVPVEHRWLGLDRRRLKPAIFVLAVALLLIYGWPAVNAVVPWDNPIKAGDVLDLGGGATAVPPVGWQLEDGTLVSDDTGVSPSRETVKLAKAGAVINMTGAAFDGTAAQFLDQVLTSQDANADISGAPGTFTTTSGLAGVVRTASGPAGDELLAAFKMSETSPATAPALLVEVSTAPNSFQEYSGEIEALLRSVTPGSTA
;
A
#
# COMPACT_ATOMS: atom_id res chain seq x y z
N MET A 1 42.59 63.11 3.10
CA MET A 1 41.49 62.91 2.14
C MET A 1 41.53 61.43 1.76
N SER A 2 40.87 60.57 2.55
CA SER A 2 40.90 59.11 2.34
C SER A 2 39.85 58.75 1.29
N THR A 3 40.28 58.22 0.16
CA THR A 3 39.43 57.74 -0.93
C THR A 3 39.17 56.25 -0.74
N ASP A 4 38.48 55.89 0.33
CA ASP A 4 37.97 54.53 0.50
C ASP A 4 36.56 54.49 -0.08
N LEU A 5 36.44 54.11 -1.36
CA LEU A 5 35.14 53.81 -1.96
C LEU A 5 34.63 52.50 -1.33
N PRO A 6 33.47 52.50 -0.64
CA PRO A 6 32.92 51.29 -0.04
C PRO A 6 32.59 50.28 -1.13
N GLY A 7 33.33 49.17 -1.18
CA GLY A 7 33.08 48.05 -2.09
C GLY A 7 34.22 47.65 -3.03
N TRP A 8 35.35 48.36 -3.03
CA TRP A 8 36.51 47.96 -3.84
C TRP A 8 37.27 46.78 -3.21
N VAL A 9 37.27 45.61 -3.87
CA VAL A 9 38.08 44.45 -3.47
C VAL A 9 39.40 44.42 -4.26
N PRO A 10 40.58 44.50 -3.61
CA PRO A 10 41.88 44.45 -4.27
C PRO A 10 42.06 43.22 -5.18
N VAL A 11 42.73 43.38 -6.32
CA VAL A 11 42.90 42.33 -7.36
C VAL A 11 43.61 41.09 -6.82
N GLU A 12 44.52 41.25 -5.86
CA GLU A 12 45.23 40.14 -5.20
C GLU A 12 44.33 39.18 -4.40
N HIS A 13 43.06 39.54 -4.17
CA HIS A 13 42.05 38.69 -3.52
C HIS A 13 41.07 38.06 -4.52
N ARG A 14 41.28 38.28 -5.83
CA ARG A 14 40.41 37.76 -6.90
C ARG A 14 41.05 36.56 -7.57
N TRP A 15 40.28 35.52 -7.79
CA TRP A 15 40.67 34.39 -8.62
C TRP A 15 39.62 34.22 -9.72
N LEU A 16 40.03 34.35 -10.99
CA LEU A 16 39.12 34.36 -12.15
C LEU A 16 37.95 35.36 -12.03
N GLY A 17 38.19 36.54 -11.44
CA GLY A 17 37.17 37.57 -11.26
C GLY A 17 36.24 37.38 -10.05
N LEU A 18 36.35 36.27 -9.30
CA LEU A 18 35.59 35.99 -8.09
C LEU A 18 36.37 36.33 -6.81
N ASP A 19 35.69 36.93 -5.83
CA ASP A 19 36.23 37.22 -4.49
C ASP A 19 36.52 35.91 -3.74
N ARG A 20 37.80 35.65 -3.46
CA ARG A 20 38.29 34.44 -2.76
C ARG A 20 37.66 34.24 -1.38
N ARG A 21 37.19 35.31 -0.72
CA ARG A 21 36.52 35.22 0.59
C ARG A 21 35.14 34.59 0.51
N ARG A 22 34.44 34.77 -0.62
CA ARG A 22 33.10 34.21 -0.86
C ARG A 22 33.11 32.83 -1.51
N LEU A 23 34.27 32.39 -1.99
CA LEU A 23 34.43 31.13 -2.71
C LEU A 23 34.15 29.90 -1.82
N LYS A 24 34.57 29.94 -0.55
CA LYS A 24 34.29 28.86 0.43
C LYS A 24 32.79 28.67 0.71
N PRO A 25 32.03 29.71 1.13
CA PRO A 25 30.60 29.54 1.33
C PRO A 25 29.86 29.22 0.02
N ALA A 26 30.32 29.73 -1.13
CA ALA A 26 29.74 29.37 -2.44
C ALA A 26 29.94 27.89 -2.80
N ILE A 27 31.14 27.33 -2.58
CA ILE A 27 31.41 25.90 -2.78
C ILE A 27 30.56 25.06 -1.82
N PHE A 28 30.41 25.48 -0.57
CA PHE A 28 29.57 24.78 0.40
C PHE A 28 28.10 24.72 -0.06
N VAL A 29 27.54 25.86 -0.48
CA VAL A 29 26.17 25.91 -1.03
C VAL A 29 26.05 25.06 -2.29
N LEU A 30 27.06 25.10 -3.18
CA LEU A 30 27.09 24.26 -4.37
C LEU A 30 27.11 22.77 -4.01
N ALA A 31 27.91 22.36 -3.04
CA ALA A 31 27.98 20.98 -2.57
C ALA A 31 26.63 20.52 -1.98
N VAL A 32 25.99 21.36 -1.16
CA VAL A 32 24.65 21.09 -0.64
C VAL A 32 23.63 21.00 -1.77
N ALA A 33 23.66 21.90 -2.74
CA ALA A 33 22.77 21.87 -3.90
C ALA A 33 22.96 20.59 -4.73
N LEU A 34 24.20 20.18 -5.00
CA LEU A 34 24.50 18.93 -5.69
C LEU A 34 24.04 17.71 -4.89
N LEU A 35 24.21 17.72 -3.57
CA LEU A 35 23.73 16.64 -2.71
C LEU A 35 22.19 16.54 -2.71
N LEU A 36 21.48 17.67 -2.76
CA LEU A 36 20.02 17.65 -2.87
C LEU A 36 19.53 17.25 -4.28
N ILE A 37 20.20 17.73 -5.33
CA ILE A 37 19.83 17.44 -6.73
C ILE A 37 20.16 16.00 -7.12
N TYR A 38 21.29 15.46 -6.66
CA TYR A 38 21.76 14.13 -7.07
C TYR A 38 21.73 13.11 -5.95
N GLY A 39 22.07 13.50 -4.72
CA GLY A 39 22.11 12.58 -3.58
C GLY A 39 20.71 12.07 -3.23
N TRP A 40 19.71 12.94 -3.14
CA TRP A 40 18.35 12.52 -2.80
C TRP A 40 17.72 11.62 -3.88
N PRO A 41 17.75 11.96 -5.18
CA PRO A 41 17.26 11.05 -6.22
C PRO A 41 18.06 9.76 -6.33
N ALA A 42 19.37 9.78 -6.09
CA ALA A 42 20.19 8.56 -6.11
C ALA A 42 19.83 7.60 -4.97
N VAL A 43 19.60 8.11 -3.76
CA VAL A 43 19.11 7.29 -2.64
C VAL A 43 17.73 6.71 -2.97
N ASN A 44 16.83 7.52 -3.53
CA ASN A 44 15.50 7.05 -3.93
C ASN A 44 15.53 6.00 -5.05
N ALA A 45 16.51 6.07 -5.95
CA ALA A 45 16.68 5.11 -7.05
C ALA A 45 17.23 3.74 -6.61
N VAL A 46 17.82 3.64 -5.41
CA VAL A 46 18.32 2.37 -4.84
C VAL A 46 17.20 1.58 -4.16
N VAL A 47 16.10 2.23 -3.77
CA VAL A 47 14.91 1.54 -3.27
C VAL A 47 14.16 0.96 -4.47
N PRO A 48 14.07 -0.38 -4.61
CA PRO A 48 13.35 -0.99 -5.71
C PRO A 48 11.89 -0.57 -5.63
N TRP A 49 11.44 0.20 -6.61
CA TRP A 49 10.02 0.56 -6.76
C TRP A 49 9.18 -0.68 -7.08
N ASP A 50 9.76 -1.63 -7.84
CA ASP A 50 9.12 -2.89 -8.19
C ASP A 50 9.44 -3.95 -7.13
N ASN A 51 8.46 -4.27 -6.29
CA ASN A 51 8.50 -5.45 -5.42
C ASN A 51 7.50 -6.50 -5.91
N PRO A 52 7.82 -7.23 -7.00
CA PRO A 52 6.91 -8.24 -7.54
C PRO A 52 6.85 -9.45 -6.61
N ILE A 53 5.63 -9.87 -6.30
CA ILE A 53 5.32 -11.11 -5.60
C ILE A 53 5.90 -12.29 -6.38
N LYS A 54 6.65 -13.13 -5.67
CA LYS A 54 7.25 -14.37 -6.16
C LYS A 54 6.44 -15.57 -5.69
N ALA A 55 6.64 -16.69 -6.37
CA ALA A 55 6.04 -17.95 -5.94
C ALA A 55 6.59 -18.36 -4.55
N GLY A 56 5.67 -18.65 -3.62
CA GLY A 56 6.01 -18.99 -2.24
C GLY A 56 5.91 -17.83 -1.25
N ASP A 57 5.70 -16.59 -1.74
CA ASP A 57 5.44 -15.45 -0.87
C ASP A 57 4.09 -15.62 -0.16
N VAL A 58 4.04 -15.24 1.11
CA VAL A 58 2.82 -15.23 1.94
C VAL A 58 2.72 -13.85 2.58
N LEU A 59 1.55 -13.23 2.49
CA LEU A 59 1.27 -11.94 3.12
C LEU A 59 0.89 -12.13 4.58
N ASP A 60 1.42 -11.26 5.43
CA ASP A 60 0.96 -11.11 6.81
C ASP A 60 -0.18 -10.08 6.83
N LEU A 61 -1.36 -10.51 7.26
CA LEU A 61 -2.56 -9.67 7.41
C LEU A 61 -2.72 -9.15 8.85
N GLY A 62 -1.75 -9.42 9.73
CA GLY A 62 -1.78 -9.07 11.15
C GLY A 62 -2.52 -10.11 12.00
N GLY A 63 -2.21 -10.14 13.30
CA GLY A 63 -2.84 -11.09 14.24
C GLY A 63 -2.57 -12.56 13.93
N GLY A 64 -1.52 -12.86 13.14
CA GLY A 64 -1.18 -14.19 12.64
C GLY A 64 -1.96 -14.63 11.40
N ALA A 65 -2.89 -13.80 10.91
CA ALA A 65 -3.64 -14.10 9.70
C ALA A 65 -2.74 -13.96 8.47
N THR A 66 -2.98 -14.82 7.48
CA THR A 66 -2.13 -14.88 6.28
C THR A 66 -2.96 -15.03 5.01
N ALA A 67 -2.39 -14.62 3.88
CA ALA A 67 -2.95 -14.87 2.55
C ALA A 67 -1.83 -15.10 1.54
N VAL A 68 -2.13 -15.87 0.49
CA VAL A 68 -1.18 -16.15 -0.60
C VAL A 68 -1.48 -15.20 -1.77
N PRO A 69 -0.64 -14.19 -2.02
CA PRO A 69 -0.80 -13.28 -3.15
C PRO A 69 -0.60 -13.99 -4.50
N PRO A 70 -1.27 -13.54 -5.58
CA PRO A 70 -1.00 -14.04 -6.91
C PRO A 70 0.38 -13.58 -7.40
N VAL A 71 1.11 -14.47 -8.08
CA VAL A 71 2.47 -14.21 -8.58
C VAL A 71 2.47 -13.10 -9.64
N GLY A 72 3.46 -12.22 -9.57
CA GLY A 72 3.66 -11.12 -10.53
C GLY A 72 2.84 -9.85 -10.23
N TRP A 73 2.05 -9.83 -9.15
CA TRP A 73 1.52 -8.58 -8.59
C TRP A 73 2.62 -7.80 -7.89
N GLN A 74 2.53 -6.48 -7.84
CA GLN A 74 3.45 -5.63 -7.10
C GLN A 74 2.90 -5.36 -5.71
N LEU A 75 3.72 -5.59 -4.67
CA LEU A 75 3.39 -5.20 -3.30
C LEU A 75 3.73 -3.73 -3.10
N GLU A 76 2.70 -2.88 -3.01
CA GLU A 76 2.87 -1.44 -2.77
C GLU A 76 2.93 -1.10 -1.28
N ASP A 77 2.13 -1.78 -0.45
CA ASP A 77 2.15 -1.67 1.01
C ASP A 77 1.78 -3.02 1.64
N GLY A 78 2.29 -3.28 2.84
CA GLY A 78 2.14 -4.56 3.53
C GLY A 78 3.46 -5.28 3.76
N THR A 79 3.40 -6.42 4.45
CA THR A 79 4.57 -7.21 4.85
C THR A 79 4.41 -8.66 4.42
N LEU A 80 5.50 -9.27 3.94
CA LEU A 80 5.57 -10.70 3.68
C LEU A 80 5.96 -11.43 4.97
N VAL A 81 5.36 -12.59 5.21
CA VAL A 81 5.80 -13.54 6.25
C VAL A 81 7.22 -13.97 5.87
N SER A 82 8.20 -13.43 6.58
CA SER A 82 9.61 -13.79 6.45
C SER A 82 10.10 -14.39 7.75
N ASP A 83 10.94 -15.42 7.68
CA ASP A 83 11.40 -16.20 8.83
C ASP A 83 12.23 -15.40 9.87
N ASP A 84 12.58 -14.13 9.62
CA ASP A 84 13.64 -13.45 10.38
C ASP A 84 13.42 -11.97 10.75
N THR A 85 12.20 -11.46 10.69
CA THR A 85 11.89 -10.12 11.26
C THR A 85 10.59 -10.16 12.03
N GLY A 86 10.66 -10.02 13.35
CA GLY A 86 9.47 -9.76 14.18
C GLY A 86 8.77 -8.50 13.67
N VAL A 87 7.57 -8.67 13.11
CA VAL A 87 6.82 -7.61 12.43
C VAL A 87 5.95 -6.83 13.41
N SER A 88 5.86 -5.53 13.18
CA SER A 88 5.09 -4.58 13.97
C SER A 88 3.58 -4.74 13.71
N PRO A 89 2.73 -4.83 14.75
CA PRO A 89 1.27 -5.00 14.63
C PRO A 89 0.52 -3.74 14.15
N SER A 90 1.18 -2.84 13.42
CA SER A 90 0.69 -1.47 13.17
C SER A 90 0.30 -1.16 11.73
N ARG A 91 0.39 -2.13 10.80
CA ARG A 91 -0.08 -1.93 9.43
C ARG A 91 -1.17 -2.94 9.11
N GLU A 92 -2.40 -2.50 9.35
CA GLU A 92 -3.65 -3.22 9.10
C GLU A 92 -4.03 -3.26 7.60
N THR A 93 -3.19 -2.67 6.72
CA THR A 93 -3.50 -2.53 5.29
C THR A 93 -2.39 -3.14 4.43
N VAL A 94 -2.81 -3.96 3.47
CA VAL A 94 -1.95 -4.54 2.43
C VAL A 94 -2.49 -4.13 1.06
N LYS A 95 -1.60 -3.69 0.18
CA LYS A 95 -1.96 -3.21 -1.16
C LYS A 95 -1.12 -3.90 -2.23
N LEU A 96 -1.81 -4.51 -3.18
CA LEU A 96 -1.23 -5.14 -4.36
C LEU A 96 -1.71 -4.42 -5.61
N ALA A 97 -0.84 -4.26 -6.61
CA ALA A 97 -1.19 -3.66 -7.89
C ALA A 97 -0.65 -4.47 -9.08
N LYS A 98 -1.42 -4.54 -10.18
CA LYS A 98 -1.01 -5.17 -11.44
C LYS A 98 -1.78 -4.56 -12.60
N ALA A 99 -1.07 -3.93 -13.53
CA ALA A 99 -1.62 -3.46 -14.83
C ALA A 99 -2.99 -2.74 -14.76
N GLY A 100 -3.21 -1.90 -13.73
CA GLY A 100 -4.46 -1.15 -13.54
C GLY A 100 -5.52 -1.85 -12.69
N ALA A 101 -5.23 -3.06 -12.19
CA ALA A 101 -5.96 -3.71 -11.10
C ALA A 101 -5.26 -3.42 -9.76
N VAL A 102 -6.06 -3.15 -8.72
CA VAL A 102 -5.57 -2.92 -7.35
C VAL A 102 -6.37 -3.78 -6.39
N ILE A 103 -5.67 -4.44 -5.46
CA ILE A 103 -6.26 -5.19 -4.36
C ILE A 103 -5.81 -4.53 -3.06
N ASN A 104 -6.77 -4.04 -2.27
CA ASN A 104 -6.56 -3.55 -0.92
C ASN A 104 -7.13 -4.56 0.07
N MET A 105 -6.37 -4.92 1.09
CA MET A 105 -6.81 -5.77 2.19
C MET A 105 -6.65 -4.99 3.49
N THR A 106 -7.74 -4.84 4.24
CA THR A 106 -7.77 -4.03 5.46
C THR A 106 -8.40 -4.82 6.59
N GLY A 107 -7.63 -5.03 7.66
CA GLY A 107 -8.13 -5.57 8.92
C GLY A 107 -8.90 -4.50 9.71
N ALA A 108 -9.97 -4.88 10.39
CA ALA A 108 -10.74 -3.98 11.25
C ALA A 108 -11.34 -4.72 12.45
N ALA A 109 -11.46 -4.04 13.58
CA ALA A 109 -12.27 -4.52 14.69
C ALA A 109 -13.76 -4.28 14.39
N PHE A 110 -14.58 -5.34 14.44
CA PHE A 110 -16.02 -5.23 14.22
C PHE A 110 -16.77 -6.36 14.92
N ASP A 111 -17.77 -6.01 15.73
CA ASP A 111 -18.67 -6.97 16.34
C ASP A 111 -19.89 -7.21 15.43
N GLY A 112 -20.12 -8.48 15.07
CA GLY A 112 -21.22 -8.91 14.22
C GLY A 112 -20.78 -9.84 13.09
N THR A 113 -21.68 -10.07 12.15
CA THR A 113 -21.46 -10.95 11.00
C THR A 113 -20.66 -10.28 9.88
N ALA A 114 -20.06 -11.07 8.99
CA ALA A 114 -19.39 -10.54 7.79
C ALA A 114 -20.32 -9.70 6.90
N ALA A 115 -21.59 -10.09 6.79
CA ALA A 115 -22.60 -9.33 6.04
C ALA A 115 -22.83 -7.94 6.65
N GLN A 116 -23.01 -7.88 7.98
CA GLN A 116 -23.19 -6.61 8.70
C GLN A 116 -21.96 -5.71 8.60
N PHE A 117 -20.76 -6.29 8.64
CA PHE A 117 -19.52 -5.54 8.42
C PHE A 117 -19.47 -4.94 7.01
N LEU A 118 -19.77 -5.74 5.99
CA LEU A 118 -19.78 -5.27 4.60
C LEU A 118 -20.82 -4.16 4.38
N ASP A 119 -22.02 -4.32 4.91
CA ASP A 119 -23.07 -3.31 4.82
C ASP A 119 -22.69 -2.03 5.57
N GLN A 120 -22.01 -2.14 6.73
CA GLN A 120 -21.47 -0.98 7.45
C GLN A 120 -20.41 -0.24 6.63
N VAL A 121 -19.47 -0.97 6.02
CA VAL A 121 -18.43 -0.39 5.14
C VAL A 121 -19.08 0.36 3.98
N LEU A 122 -20.04 -0.27 3.30
CA LEU A 122 -20.76 0.34 2.18
C LEU A 122 -21.51 1.61 2.60
N THR A 123 -22.23 1.54 3.73
CA THR A 123 -22.94 2.71 4.28
C THR A 123 -21.98 3.85 4.64
N SER A 124 -20.78 3.52 5.12
CA SER A 124 -19.76 4.51 5.47
C SER A 124 -19.07 5.12 4.24
N GLN A 125 -18.93 4.39 3.14
CA GLN A 125 -18.31 4.89 1.92
C GLN A 125 -19.28 5.74 1.09
N ASP A 126 -20.51 5.28 0.91
CA ASP A 126 -21.56 6.04 0.24
C ASP A 126 -22.95 5.60 0.74
N ALA A 127 -23.56 6.46 1.55
CA ALA A 127 -24.89 6.23 2.10
C ALA A 127 -25.99 6.12 1.02
N ASN A 128 -25.72 6.53 -0.23
CA ASN A 128 -26.64 6.46 -1.36
C ASN A 128 -26.18 5.49 -2.46
N ALA A 129 -25.16 4.65 -2.21
CA ALA A 129 -24.69 3.69 -3.20
C ALA A 129 -25.86 2.79 -3.65
N ASP A 130 -26.18 2.86 -4.95
CA ASP A 130 -27.11 1.92 -5.58
C ASP A 130 -26.38 0.59 -5.78
N ILE A 131 -26.40 -0.22 -4.74
CA ILE A 131 -25.70 -1.50 -4.70
C ILE A 131 -26.48 -2.49 -5.55
N SER A 132 -26.15 -2.56 -6.84
CA SER A 132 -26.84 -3.41 -7.82
C SER A 132 -26.57 -4.92 -7.65
N GLY A 133 -25.52 -5.30 -6.89
CA GLY A 133 -25.11 -6.69 -6.68
C GLY A 133 -25.71 -7.34 -5.42
N ALA A 134 -26.45 -8.43 -5.60
CA ALA A 134 -26.86 -9.28 -4.48
C ALA A 134 -25.60 -9.87 -3.79
N PRO A 135 -25.51 -9.86 -2.45
CA PRO A 135 -24.38 -10.42 -1.74
C PRO A 135 -24.35 -11.94 -1.91
N GLY A 136 -23.19 -12.48 -2.31
CA GLY A 136 -22.90 -13.91 -2.37
C GLY A 136 -22.19 -14.38 -1.11
N THR A 137 -22.47 -15.61 -0.70
CA THR A 137 -21.66 -16.25 0.35
C THR A 137 -20.39 -16.83 -0.26
N PHE A 138 -19.28 -16.75 0.48
CA PHE A 138 -18.00 -17.30 0.06
C PHE A 138 -17.32 -17.99 1.24
N THR A 139 -16.65 -19.10 0.99
CA THR A 139 -15.92 -19.85 2.02
C THR A 139 -14.48 -20.03 1.58
N THR A 140 -13.54 -19.66 2.45
CA THR A 140 -12.11 -19.83 2.17
C THR A 140 -11.71 -21.31 2.33
N THR A 141 -10.53 -21.68 1.85
CA THR A 141 -10.00 -23.05 2.01
C THR A 141 -9.77 -23.40 3.48
N SER A 142 -9.51 -22.39 4.31
CA SER A 142 -9.38 -22.54 5.76
C SER A 142 -10.73 -22.59 6.50
N GLY A 143 -11.88 -22.57 5.80
CA GLY A 143 -13.20 -22.65 6.43
C GLY A 143 -13.81 -21.32 6.87
N LEU A 144 -13.16 -20.17 6.61
CA LEU A 144 -13.74 -18.87 6.97
C LEU A 144 -14.97 -18.56 6.14
N ALA A 145 -16.07 -18.21 6.83
CA ALA A 145 -17.26 -17.71 6.20
C ALA A 145 -17.11 -16.21 5.89
N GLY A 146 -17.36 -15.85 4.64
CA GLY A 146 -17.35 -14.49 4.16
C GLY A 146 -18.53 -14.17 3.26
N VAL A 147 -18.63 -12.89 2.92
CA VAL A 147 -19.62 -12.35 1.98
C VAL A 147 -18.88 -11.58 0.91
N VAL A 148 -19.23 -11.82 -0.34
CA VAL A 148 -18.65 -11.17 -1.51
C VAL A 148 -19.74 -10.43 -2.24
N ARG A 149 -19.41 -9.24 -2.74
CA ARG A 149 -20.29 -8.41 -3.54
C ARG A 149 -19.49 -7.78 -4.65
N THR A 150 -20.05 -7.78 -5.85
CA THR A 150 -19.46 -7.11 -7.01
C THR A 150 -20.28 -5.90 -7.37
N ALA A 151 -19.62 -4.83 -7.78
CA ALA A 151 -20.23 -3.64 -8.35
C ALA A 151 -19.53 -3.31 -9.67
N SER A 152 -20.25 -2.66 -10.57
CA SER A 152 -19.72 -2.18 -11.84
C SER A 152 -20.24 -0.78 -12.08
N GLY A 153 -19.36 0.15 -12.41
CA GLY A 153 -19.73 1.54 -12.63
C GLY A 153 -18.80 2.27 -13.61
N PRO A 154 -19.06 3.56 -13.86
CA PRO A 154 -18.23 4.36 -14.77
C PRO A 154 -16.77 4.48 -14.33
N ALA A 155 -16.50 4.32 -13.03
CA ALA A 155 -15.16 4.38 -12.45
C ALA A 155 -14.37 3.07 -12.58
N GLY A 156 -15.04 1.95 -12.85
CA GLY A 156 -14.40 0.62 -12.84
C GLY A 156 -15.35 -0.48 -12.40
N ASP A 157 -14.82 -1.71 -12.42
CA ASP A 157 -15.44 -2.85 -11.77
C ASP A 157 -14.80 -3.03 -10.39
N GLU A 158 -15.63 -3.34 -9.40
CA GLU A 158 -15.25 -3.47 -8.01
C GLU A 158 -15.72 -4.81 -7.43
N LEU A 159 -14.90 -5.42 -6.59
CA LEU A 159 -15.27 -6.56 -5.76
C LEU A 159 -14.94 -6.24 -4.31
N LEU A 160 -15.92 -6.38 -3.44
CA LEU A 160 -15.78 -6.25 -2.00
C LEU A 160 -16.04 -7.61 -1.37
N ALA A 161 -15.06 -8.13 -0.65
CA ALA A 161 -15.20 -9.34 0.14
C ALA A 161 -14.95 -9.03 1.62
N ALA A 162 -15.83 -9.52 2.48
CA ALA A 162 -15.73 -9.39 3.93
C ALA A 162 -15.61 -10.77 4.57
N PHE A 163 -14.64 -10.93 5.47
CA PHE A 163 -14.42 -12.16 6.23
C PHE A 163 -14.37 -11.87 7.72
N LYS A 164 -14.75 -12.86 8.54
CA LYS A 164 -14.46 -12.87 9.99
C LYS A 164 -13.27 -13.76 10.23
N MET A 165 -12.28 -13.27 10.97
CA MET A 165 -10.99 -13.94 11.17
C MET A 165 -11.05 -14.99 12.30
N SER A 166 -12.15 -15.76 12.37
CA SER A 166 -12.34 -16.88 13.28
C SER A 166 -13.49 -17.77 12.79
N GLU A 167 -13.28 -19.08 12.82
CA GLU A 167 -14.34 -20.07 12.53
C GLU A 167 -15.21 -20.36 13.76
N THR A 168 -14.63 -20.28 14.96
CA THR A 168 -15.27 -20.71 16.21
C THR A 168 -16.09 -19.59 16.85
N SER A 169 -15.58 -18.36 16.79
CA SER A 169 -16.21 -17.17 17.40
C SER A 169 -16.30 -16.01 16.40
N PRO A 170 -16.97 -16.19 15.25
CA PRO A 170 -16.96 -15.20 14.18
C PRO A 170 -17.57 -13.86 14.60
N ALA A 171 -18.53 -13.83 15.54
CA ALA A 171 -19.23 -12.61 15.91
C ALA A 171 -18.34 -11.56 16.61
N THR A 172 -17.29 -11.97 17.32
CA THR A 172 -16.40 -11.06 18.08
C THR A 172 -14.99 -11.03 17.52
N ALA A 173 -14.70 -11.84 16.50
CA ALA A 173 -13.41 -11.88 15.86
C ALA A 173 -13.16 -10.58 15.05
N PRO A 174 -11.90 -10.23 14.76
CA PRO A 174 -11.60 -9.20 13.77
C PRO A 174 -12.26 -9.49 12.42
N ALA A 175 -12.59 -8.44 11.68
CA ALA A 175 -13.03 -8.54 10.30
C ALA A 175 -11.88 -8.21 9.34
N LEU A 176 -11.91 -8.79 8.15
CA LEU A 176 -11.03 -8.46 7.04
C LEU A 176 -11.90 -7.99 5.86
N LEU A 177 -11.60 -6.81 5.34
CA LEU A 177 -12.14 -6.31 4.08
C LEU A 177 -11.11 -6.55 2.98
N VAL A 178 -11.51 -7.14 1.87
CA VAL A 178 -10.75 -7.23 0.63
C VAL A 178 -11.50 -6.45 -0.44
N GLU A 179 -10.91 -5.37 -0.90
CA GLU A 179 -11.42 -4.52 -1.96
C GLU A 179 -10.57 -4.72 -3.21
N VAL A 180 -11.20 -5.02 -4.32
CA VAL A 180 -10.55 -5.13 -5.62
C VAL A 180 -11.17 -4.12 -6.54
N SER A 181 -10.33 -3.28 -7.16
CA SER A 181 -10.75 -2.33 -8.18
C SER A 181 -10.01 -2.62 -9.48
N THR A 182 -10.74 -2.58 -10.60
CA THR A 182 -10.19 -2.80 -11.94
C THR A 182 -10.78 -1.80 -12.92
N ALA A 183 -10.12 -1.63 -14.07
CA ALA A 183 -10.69 -0.87 -15.17
C ALA A 183 -12.03 -1.48 -15.64
N PRO A 184 -12.97 -0.67 -16.18
CA PRO A 184 -14.28 -1.17 -16.60
C PRO A 184 -14.18 -2.36 -17.57
N ASN A 185 -14.96 -3.41 -17.34
CA ASN A 185 -14.98 -4.66 -18.09
C ASN A 185 -13.67 -5.49 -18.05
N SER A 186 -12.75 -5.18 -17.14
CA SER A 186 -11.46 -5.89 -17.02
C SER A 186 -11.43 -6.89 -15.87
N PHE A 187 -12.47 -6.92 -15.02
CA PHE A 187 -12.53 -7.83 -13.87
C PHE A 187 -12.36 -9.31 -14.25
N GLN A 188 -12.90 -9.72 -15.40
CA GLN A 188 -12.82 -11.11 -15.87
C GLN A 188 -11.40 -11.60 -16.14
N GLU A 189 -10.47 -10.69 -16.47
CA GLU A 189 -9.06 -11.03 -16.69
C GLU A 189 -8.37 -11.49 -15.40
N TYR A 190 -8.76 -10.92 -14.26
CA TYR A 190 -8.14 -11.16 -12.96
C TYR A 190 -8.96 -12.08 -12.05
N SER A 191 -10.18 -12.44 -12.44
CA SER A 191 -11.14 -13.13 -11.58
C SER A 191 -10.60 -14.43 -10.98
N GLY A 192 -9.87 -15.23 -11.77
CA GLY A 192 -9.24 -16.46 -11.30
C GLY A 192 -8.11 -16.21 -10.29
N GLU A 193 -7.30 -15.18 -10.49
CA GLU A 193 -6.22 -14.80 -9.57
C GLU A 193 -6.79 -14.25 -8.25
N ILE A 194 -7.82 -13.40 -8.34
CA ILE A 194 -8.54 -12.83 -7.20
C ILE A 194 -9.22 -13.94 -6.39
N GLU A 195 -9.92 -14.86 -7.05
CA GLU A 195 -10.60 -15.95 -6.37
C GLU A 195 -9.60 -16.89 -5.66
N ALA A 196 -8.44 -17.16 -6.27
CA ALA A 196 -7.37 -17.91 -5.64
C ALA A 196 -6.83 -17.20 -4.38
N LEU A 197 -6.62 -15.89 -4.44
CA LEU A 197 -6.26 -15.08 -3.28
C LEU A 197 -7.31 -15.19 -2.18
N LEU A 198 -8.59 -14.93 -2.48
CA LEU A 198 -9.68 -15.00 -1.51
C LEU A 198 -9.78 -16.39 -0.86
N ARG A 199 -9.58 -17.47 -1.63
CA ARG A 199 -9.55 -18.84 -1.10
C ARG A 199 -8.37 -19.12 -0.17
N SER A 200 -7.26 -18.42 -0.33
CA SER A 200 -6.02 -18.65 0.42
C SER A 200 -6.01 -17.99 1.80
N VAL A 201 -6.94 -17.07 2.07
CA VAL A 201 -7.02 -16.35 3.34
C VAL A 201 -7.22 -17.34 4.48
N THR A 202 -6.31 -17.27 5.46
CA THR A 202 -6.25 -18.15 6.62
C THR A 202 -6.27 -17.30 7.90
N PRO A 203 -7.08 -17.66 8.91
CA PRO A 203 -7.10 -16.92 10.16
C PRO A 203 -5.80 -17.11 10.93
N GLY A 204 -5.45 -16.12 11.73
CA GLY A 204 -4.35 -16.25 12.67
C GLY A 204 -4.71 -17.15 13.84
N SER A 205 -3.70 -17.71 14.48
CA SER A 205 -3.86 -18.48 15.71
C SER A 205 -4.17 -17.55 16.89
N THR A 206 -5.33 -16.92 16.90
CA THR A 206 -5.87 -16.34 18.14
C THR A 206 -6.72 -17.42 18.81
N ALA A 207 -6.09 -18.09 19.77
CA ALA A 207 -6.75 -18.86 20.81
C ALA A 207 -7.61 -17.96 21.71
#